data_AF-A0AAU1FVG0-F1
#
_entry.id   AF-A0AAU1FVG0-F1
#
_cell.length_a   1.000
_cell.length_b   1.000
_cell.length_c   1.000
_cell.angle_alpha   90.00
_cell.angle_beta   90.00
_cell.angle_gamma   90.00
#
_symmetry.space_group_name_H-M   'P 1'
#
loop_
_entity.id
_entity.type
_entity.pdbx_description
1 polymer ?
#
loop_
_entity_poly.entity_id
_entity_poly.type
_entity_poly.pdbx_seq_one_letter_code
_entity_poly.pdbx_strand_id
1 'polypeptide(L)' 'MGTRFWPDRATARADIFDFIETFYNRRRLRKHIHWGYLTPHETRLRYRQDQALAA' A
#
# COMPACT_ATOMS: atom_id res chain seq x y z
N MET A 1 19.98 -16.99 1.47
CA MET A 1 18.74 -16.19 1.69
C MET A 1 18.98 -15.34 2.93
N GLY A 2 18.83 -14.02 2.85
CA GLY A 2 19.10 -13.11 3.97
C GLY A 2 17.88 -12.96 4.85
N THR A 3 17.88 -13.59 6.02
CA THR A 3 16.85 -13.35 7.05
C THR A 3 17.16 -12.02 7.73
N ARG A 4 16.25 -11.05 7.63
CA ARG A 4 16.35 -9.80 8.39
C ARG A 4 15.93 -10.10 9.83
N PHE A 5 16.81 -9.82 10.78
CA PHE A 5 16.51 -9.93 12.21
C PHE A 5 16.20 -8.54 12.76
N TRP A 6 15.10 -8.46 13.53
CA TRP A 6 14.74 -7.26 14.27
C TRP A 6 15.02 -7.46 15.75
N PRO A 7 15.59 -6.45 16.44
CA PRO A 7 15.93 -6.55 17.87
C PRO A 7 14.69 -6.67 18.76
N ASP A 8 13.57 -6.09 18.32
CA ASP A 8 12.30 -6.11 19.03
C ASP A 8 11.10 -6.01 18.09
N ARG A 9 9.91 -6.26 18.63
CA ARG A 9 8.66 -6.25 17.87
C ARG A 9 8.24 -4.86 17.39
N ALA A 10 8.58 -3.80 18.13
CA ALA A 10 8.24 -2.43 17.73
C ALA A 10 9.06 -2.02 16.50
N THR A 11 10.35 -2.34 16.49
CA THR A 11 11.23 -2.10 15.33
C THR A 11 10.76 -2.91 14.11
N ALA A 12 10.43 -4.19 14.29
CA ALA A 12 9.85 -5.00 13.21
C ALA A 12 8.55 -4.41 12.66
N ARG A 13 7.67 -3.93 13.55
CA ARG A 13 6.42 -3.30 13.16
C ARG A 13 6.67 -2.03 12.35
N ALA A 14 7.53 -1.12 12.82
CA ALA A 14 7.84 0.12 12.12
C ALA A 14 8.37 -0.15 10.70
N ASP A 15 9.32 -1.07 10.56
CA ASP A 15 9.88 -1.45 9.26
C ASP A 15 8.83 -2.04 8.31
N ILE A 16 7.91 -2.86 8.82
CA ILE A 16 6.82 -3.42 8.02
C ILE A 16 5.86 -2.32 7.56
N PHE A 17 5.51 -1.38 8.43
CA PHE A 17 4.65 -0.25 8.06
C PHE A 17 5.29 0.62 6.99
N ASP A 18 6.57 0.97 7.16
CA ASP A 18 7.31 1.75 6.16
C ASP A 18 7.34 1.02 4.82
N PHE A 19 7.68 -0.27 4.80
CA PHE A 19 7.65 -1.08 3.58
C PHE A 19 6.27 -1.10 2.94
N ILE A 20 5.20 -1.29 3.72
CA ILE A 20 3.84 -1.35 3.20
C ILE A 20 3.45 -0.01 2.54
N GLU A 21 3.72 1.11 3.19
CA GLU A 21 3.27 2.44 2.75
C GLU A 21 4.11 3.02 1.61
N THR A 22 5.44 2.90 1.69
CA THR A 22 6.35 3.56 0.76
C THR A 22 6.67 2.70 -0.45
N PHE A 23 6.67 1.37 -0.29
CA PHE A 23 7.02 0.45 -1.36
C PHE A 23 5.83 -0.36 -1.85
N TYR A 24 5.23 -1.19 -0.98
CA TYR A 24 4.25 -2.19 -1.39
C TYR A 24 3.01 -1.55 -2.04
N ASN A 25 2.35 -0.65 -1.32
CA ASN A 25 1.09 -0.04 -1.76
C ASN A 25 1.26 0.87 -2.98
N ARG A 26 2.48 1.36 -3.24
CA ARG A 26 2.78 2.26 -4.36
C ARG A 26 3.27 1.54 -5.61
N ARG A 27 3.78 0.31 -5.50
CA ARG A 27 4.43 -0.39 -6.62
C ARG A 27 3.74 -1.70 -7.00
N ARG A 28 3.01 -2.34 -6.09
CA ARG A 28 2.39 -3.64 -6.38
C ARG A 28 1.07 -3.45 -7.14
N LEU A 29 1.07 -3.78 -8.43
CA LEU A 29 -0.15 -3.89 -9.21
C LEU A 29 -1.03 -5.05 -8.70
N ARG A 30 -2.32 -4.76 -8.52
CA ARG A 30 -3.36 -5.72 -8.19
C ARG A 30 -4.56 -5.52 -9.10
N LYS A 31 -5.25 -6.61 -9.43
CA LYS A 31 -6.48 -6.55 -10.21
C LYS A 31 -7.61 -5.97 -9.34
N HIS A 32 -8.10 -4.80 -9.73
CA HIS A 32 -9.29 -4.14 -9.22
C HIS A 32 -10.50 -4.54 -10.08
N ILE A 33 -11.64 -4.78 -9.43
CA ILE A 33 -12.85 -5.29 -10.08
C ILE A 33 -13.42 -4.33 -11.14
N HIS A 34 -13.32 -3.01 -10.93
CA HIS A 34 -13.89 -1.99 -11.84
C HIS A 34 -12.86 -1.31 -12.74
N TRP A 35 -11.58 -1.31 -12.38
CA TRP A 35 -10.57 -0.44 -13.00
C TRP A 35 -9.38 -1.19 -13.58
N GLY A 36 -9.48 -2.52 -13.72
CA GLY A 36 -8.37 -3.33 -14.21
C GLY A 36 -7.22 -3.35 -13.20
N TYR A 37 -5.98 -3.22 -13.65
CA TYR A 37 -4.82 -3.29 -12.76
C TYR A 37 -4.47 -1.92 -12.19
N LEU A 38 -4.49 -1.81 -10.87
CA LEU A 38 -4.09 -0.61 -10.13
C LEU A 38 -3.26 -1.00 -8.91
N THR A 39 -2.41 -0.09 -8.47
CA THR A 39 -1.80 -0.19 -7.15
C THR A 39 -2.82 0.16 -6.06
N PRO A 40 -2.67 -0.38 -4.84
CA PRO A 40 -3.50 0.01 -3.69
C PRO A 40 -3.56 1.53 -3.48
N HIS A 41 -2.45 2.23 -3.72
CA HIS A 41 -2.39 3.68 -3.63
C HIS A 41 -3.29 4.37 -4.67
N GLU A 42 -3.24 3.96 -5.94
CA GLU A 42 -4.09 4.53 -7.00
C GLU A 42 -5.57 4.26 -6.77
N THR A 43 -5.92 3.05 -6.31
CA THR A 43 -7.30 2.72 -5.93
C THR A 43 -7.83 3.69 -4.86
N ARG A 44 -7.03 3.97 -3.81
CA ARG A 44 -7.41 4.93 -2.77
C ARG A 44 -7.57 6.35 -3.31
N LEU A 45 -6.69 6.76 -4.23
CA LEU A 45 -6.76 8.09 -4.84
C LEU A 45 -8.05 8.26 -5.66
N ARG A 46 -8.40 7.26 -6.46
CA ARG A 46 -9.63 7.27 -7.26
C ARG A 46 -10.88 7.33 -6.39
N TYR A 47 -10.96 6.51 -5.34
CA TYR A 47 -12.08 6.60 -4.39
C TYR A 47 -12.20 8.01 -3.78
N ARG A 48 -11.09 8.65 -3.41
CA ARG A 48 -11.13 10.02 -2.88
C ARG A 48 -11.61 11.04 -3.92
N GLN A 49 -11.18 10.89 -5.17
CA GLN A 49 -11.64 11.74 -6.27
C GLN A 49 -13.13 11.56 -6.52
N ASP A 50 -13.61 10.32 -6.59
CA ASP A 50 -15.04 10.01 -6.78
C ASP A 50 -15.88 10.59 -5.63
N GLN A 51 -15.40 10.49 -4.39
CA GLN A 51 -16.07 11.09 -3.23
C GLN A 51 -16.09 12.62 -3.29
N ALA A 52 -14.99 13.24 -3.71
CA ALA A 52 -14.91 14.70 -3.86
C ALA A 52 -15.80 15.23 -5.00
N LEU A 53 -15.99 14.45 -6.07
CA LEU A 53 -16.89 14.80 -7.18
C LEU A 53 -18.37 14.60 -6.83
N ALA A 54 -18.68 13.79 -5.82
CA ALA A 54 -20.04 13.52 -5.37
C ALA A 54 -20.55 14.48 -4.28
N ALA A 55 -19.68 15.36 -3.75
CA ALA A 55 -19.99 16.35 -2.72
C ALA A 55 -20.29 17.72 -3.33
#